data_AF-A0A9P7P5R8-F1
#
_entry.id   AF-A0A9P7P5R8-F1
#
_cell.length_a   1.000
_cell.length_b   1.000
_cell.length_c   1.000
_cell.angle_alpha   90.00
_cell.angle_beta   90.00
_cell.angle_gamma   90.00
#
_symmetry.space_group_name_H-M   'P 1'
#
loop_
_entity.id
_entity.type
_entity.pdbx_description
1 polymer ?
#
loop_
_entity_poly.entity_id
_entity_poly.type
_entity_poly.pdbx_seq_one_letter_code
_entity_poly.pdbx_strand_id
1 'polypeptide(L)'
;MKFLCLHGAFGNASNFQAQLGPFVSKAKESGDRISFKWISGRHEAIPPAGFSDYFGRGPLYRFIPFDGIEALDDVLHKLDEFPQGETAEDTIRQLIQSDYGSQYTLDGVRTSIEYILDAVREDPEIEGILGFSEGATAAASAILEEKRLWEEEGVPRQLK
;
A
#
# COMPACT_ATOMS: atom_id res chain seq x y z
N MET A 1 15.15 12.52 9.76
CA MET A 1 14.53 11.75 8.68
C MET A 1 13.04 11.61 8.93
N LYS A 2 12.22 11.87 7.91
CA LYS A 2 10.77 11.68 7.96
C LYS A 2 10.39 10.44 7.14
N PHE A 3 9.46 9.66 7.66
CA PHE A 3 8.89 8.50 6.95
C PHE A 3 7.49 8.85 6.43
N LEU A 4 7.24 8.59 5.14
CA LEU A 4 5.88 8.58 4.60
C LEU A 4 5.20 7.26 4.97
N CYS A 5 4.03 7.31 5.61
CA CYS A 5 3.34 6.15 6.15
C CYS A 5 2.07 5.82 5.34
N LEU A 6 2.02 4.62 4.78
CA LEU A 6 0.94 4.11 3.94
C LEU A 6 0.17 2.99 4.64
N HIS A 7 -1.13 3.21 4.88
CA HIS A 7 -2.02 2.21 5.45
C HIS A 7 -2.31 1.04 4.49
N GLY A 8 -2.78 -0.08 5.03
CA GLY A 8 -3.26 -1.21 4.21
C GLY A 8 -4.65 -0.97 3.61
N ALA A 9 -5.15 -1.93 2.83
CA ALA A 9 -6.49 -1.84 2.25
C ALA A 9 -7.56 -1.64 3.34
N PHE A 10 -8.62 -0.89 2.99
CA PHE A 10 -9.69 -0.51 3.91
C PHE A 10 -9.16 0.27 5.13
N GLY A 11 -8.21 1.18 4.92
CA GLY A 11 -7.59 1.98 5.99
C GLY A 11 -7.71 3.48 5.78
N ASN A 12 -7.19 4.26 6.71
CA ASN A 12 -6.93 5.69 6.52
C ASN A 12 -5.73 6.11 7.39
N ALA A 13 -5.23 7.32 7.15
CA ALA A 13 -4.07 7.87 7.87
C ALA A 13 -4.24 7.83 9.40
N SER A 14 -5.40 8.25 9.90
CA SER A 14 -5.68 8.34 11.34
C SER A 14 -5.73 6.97 12.02
N ASN A 15 -6.39 5.99 11.38
CA ASN A 15 -6.47 4.62 11.88
C ASN A 15 -5.07 3.99 11.89
N PHE A 16 -4.27 4.20 10.84
CA PHE A 16 -2.93 3.63 10.76
C PHE A 16 -1.96 4.25 11.77
N GLN A 17 -2.06 5.57 11.97
CA GLN A 17 -1.32 6.26 13.02
C GLN A 17 -1.66 5.70 14.42
N ALA A 18 -2.95 5.45 14.69
CA ALA A 18 -3.38 4.85 15.95
C ALA A 18 -2.87 3.41 16.11
N GLN A 19 -2.96 2.58 15.06
CA GLN A 19 -2.47 1.20 15.06
C GLN A 19 -0.97 1.11 15.36
N LEU A 20 -0.18 2.05 14.83
CA LEU A 20 1.26 2.13 15.07
C LEU A 20 1.66 2.95 16.30
N GLY A 21 0.71 3.35 17.15
CA GLY A 21 0.97 4.15 18.35
C GLY A 21 2.14 3.63 19.21
N PRO A 22 2.20 2.33 19.57
CA PRO A 22 3.33 1.76 20.31
C PRO A 22 4.67 1.84 19.55
N PHE A 23 4.65 1.57 18.24
CA PHE A 23 5.83 1.66 17.38
C PHE A 23 6.36 3.09 17.29
N VAL A 24 5.49 4.07 17.04
CA VAL A 24 5.83 5.49 16.99
C VAL A 24 6.38 5.97 18.32
N SER A 25 5.78 5.53 19.43
CA SER A 25 6.24 5.87 20.78
C SER A 25 7.66 5.36 21.02
N LYS A 26 7.95 4.11 20.64
CA LYS A 26 9.29 3.53 20.71
C LYS A 26 10.29 4.17 19.77
N ALA A 27 9.90 4.52 18.54
CA ALA A 27 10.78 5.22 17.61
C ALA A 27 11.22 6.59 18.15
N LYS A 28 10.31 7.31 18.81
CA LYS A 28 10.57 8.63 19.41
C LYS A 28 11.46 8.58 20.66
N GLU A 29 11.62 7.43 21.32
CA GLU A 29 12.59 7.28 22.42
C GLU A 29 14.04 7.51 21.95
N SER A 30 14.30 7.38 20.64
CA SER A 30 15.60 7.70 20.03
C SER A 30 15.82 9.22 19.79
N GLY A 31 14.91 10.07 20.26
CA GLY A 31 14.90 11.52 20.10
C GLY A 31 14.13 11.99 18.86
N ASP A 32 14.12 13.31 18.62
CA ASP A 32 13.36 13.96 17.54
C ASP A 32 13.96 13.77 16.13
N ARG A 33 14.81 12.76 15.95
CA ARG A 33 15.46 12.48 14.65
C ARG A 33 14.54 11.76 13.66
N ILE A 34 13.45 11.16 14.15
CA ILE A 34 12.48 10.40 13.37
C ILE A 34 11.10 11.06 13.47
N SER A 35 10.53 11.40 12.33
CA SER A 35 9.15 11.90 12.21
C SER A 35 8.37 11.10 11.17
N PHE A 36 7.04 11.22 11.18
CA PHE A 36 6.13 10.43 10.36
C PHE A 36 5.09 11.33 9.70
N LYS A 37 4.93 11.23 8.36
CA LYS A 37 3.85 11.85 7.59
C LYS A 37 2.87 10.75 7.20
N TRP A 38 1.63 10.87 7.61
CA TRP A 38 0.59 9.88 7.36
C TRP A 38 -0.32 10.39 6.25
N ILE A 39 -0.53 9.57 5.21
CA ILE A 39 -1.46 9.90 4.12
C ILE A 39 -2.51 8.80 3.98
N SER A 40 -3.67 9.18 3.44
CA SER A 40 -4.71 8.21 3.08
C SER A 40 -4.66 7.95 1.58
N GLY A 41 -5.05 6.75 1.17
CA GLY A 41 -5.34 6.45 -0.22
C GLY A 41 -6.45 7.33 -0.77
N ARG A 42 -6.59 7.38 -2.10
CA ARG A 42 -7.56 8.25 -2.79
C ARG A 42 -8.84 7.55 -3.23
N HIS A 43 -8.91 6.23 -3.04
CA HIS A 43 -10.03 5.40 -3.49
C HIS A 43 -10.82 4.96 -2.27
N GLU A 44 -12.01 5.54 -2.06
CA GLU A 44 -12.89 5.14 -0.96
C GLU A 44 -13.31 3.67 -1.14
N ALA A 45 -13.32 2.92 -0.05
CA ALA A 45 -13.56 1.48 -0.05
C ALA A 45 -14.46 1.09 1.11
N ILE A 46 -15.38 0.18 0.81
CA ILE A 46 -16.32 -0.37 1.78
C ILE A 46 -15.79 -1.76 2.20
N PRO A 47 -15.53 -2.00 3.49
CA PRO A 47 -15.14 -3.31 3.97
C PRO A 47 -16.21 -4.38 3.69
N PRO A 48 -15.82 -5.66 3.66
CA PRO A 48 -16.79 -6.75 3.53
C PRO A 48 -17.80 -6.74 4.68
N ALA A 49 -19.01 -7.23 4.39
CA ALA A 49 -20.06 -7.34 5.38
C ALA A 49 -19.56 -8.12 6.62
N GLY A 50 -19.83 -7.59 7.81
CA GLY A 50 -19.36 -8.16 9.07
C GLY A 50 -17.95 -7.72 9.52
N PHE A 51 -17.20 -6.97 8.69
CA PHE A 51 -15.87 -6.47 9.03
C PHE A 51 -15.81 -4.95 9.26
N SER A 52 -16.95 -4.25 9.31
CA SER A 52 -17.00 -2.78 9.48
C SER A 52 -16.25 -2.30 10.72
N ASP A 53 -16.30 -3.07 11.82
CA ASP A 53 -15.68 -2.70 13.09
C ASP A 53 -14.20 -3.09 13.17
N TYR A 54 -13.73 -3.96 12.28
CA TYR A 54 -12.35 -4.45 12.27
C TYR A 54 -11.36 -3.39 11.76
N PHE A 55 -11.75 -2.65 10.71
CA PHE A 55 -10.87 -1.73 10.00
C PHE A 55 -10.80 -0.31 10.59
N GLY A 56 -11.52 -0.08 11.68
CA GLY A 56 -11.59 1.21 12.36
C GLY A 56 -12.61 2.16 11.75
N ARG A 57 -12.53 3.44 12.12
CA ARG A 57 -13.55 4.43 11.73
C ARG A 57 -13.35 4.87 10.29
N GLY A 58 -14.46 4.97 9.54
CA GLY A 58 -14.47 5.49 8.18
C GLY A 58 -14.37 7.03 8.09
N PRO A 59 -14.24 7.58 6.87
CA PRO A 59 -14.15 6.86 5.60
C PRO A 59 -12.86 6.02 5.49
N LEU A 60 -12.95 4.90 4.77
CA LEU A 60 -11.85 3.95 4.57
C LEU A 60 -11.45 3.95 3.09
N TYR A 61 -10.18 3.71 2.83
CA TYR A 61 -9.57 3.92 1.53
C TYR A 61 -8.64 2.77 1.13
N ARG A 62 -8.29 2.79 -0.15
CA ARG A 62 -7.22 2.00 -0.77
C ARG A 62 -6.27 2.92 -1.52
N PHE A 63 -5.02 2.49 -1.62
CA PHE A 63 -4.04 3.20 -2.45
C PHE A 63 -4.18 2.84 -3.92
N ILE A 64 -4.38 1.56 -4.22
CA ILE A 64 -4.47 1.05 -5.59
C ILE A 64 -5.93 0.69 -5.88
N PRO A 65 -6.57 1.28 -6.91
CA PRO A 65 -7.94 0.96 -7.24
C PRO A 65 -8.04 -0.43 -7.88
N PHE A 66 -9.16 -1.10 -7.62
CA PHE A 66 -9.60 -2.25 -8.41
C PHE A 66 -10.60 -1.80 -9.47
N ASP A 67 -10.65 -2.51 -10.59
CA ASP A 67 -11.78 -2.36 -11.52
C ASP A 67 -12.95 -3.23 -11.03
N GLY A 68 -14.09 -2.62 -10.76
CA GLY A 68 -15.35 -3.31 -10.45
C GLY A 68 -15.63 -3.63 -8.98
N ILE A 69 -16.94 -3.79 -8.70
CA ILE A 69 -17.56 -4.12 -7.39
C ILE A 69 -17.26 -5.58 -6.97
N GLU A 70 -16.78 -6.42 -7.88
CA GLU A 70 -16.62 -7.88 -7.71
C GLU A 70 -15.38 -8.29 -6.93
N ALA A 71 -14.39 -7.41 -6.72
CA ALA A 71 -13.09 -7.80 -6.17
C ALA A 71 -13.14 -8.34 -4.72
N LEU A 72 -14.24 -8.13 -4.00
CA LEU A 72 -14.42 -8.52 -2.60
C LEU A 72 -15.09 -9.89 -2.41
N ASP A 73 -16.12 -10.20 -3.20
CA ASP A 73 -16.69 -11.56 -3.29
C ASP A 73 -15.61 -12.54 -3.78
N ASP A 74 -14.75 -12.05 -4.67
CA ASP A 74 -13.71 -12.84 -5.31
C ASP A 74 -12.59 -13.22 -4.32
N VAL A 75 -12.24 -12.42 -3.31
CA VAL A 75 -11.22 -12.82 -2.30
C VAL A 75 -11.71 -13.93 -1.36
N LEU A 76 -13.01 -13.96 -1.05
CA LEU A 76 -13.61 -15.04 -0.25
C LEU A 76 -13.83 -16.30 -1.08
N HIS A 77 -14.25 -16.18 -2.36
CA HIS A 77 -14.27 -17.30 -3.30
C HIS A 77 -12.86 -17.84 -3.62
N LYS A 78 -11.82 -16.99 -3.62
CA LYS A 78 -10.41 -17.38 -3.85
C LYS A 78 -9.82 -18.32 -2.81
N LEU A 79 -10.35 -18.39 -1.59
CA LEU A 79 -9.91 -19.36 -0.58
C LEU A 79 -10.49 -20.75 -0.83
N ASP A 80 -11.67 -20.83 -1.46
CA ASP A 80 -12.30 -22.11 -1.83
C ASP A 80 -11.73 -22.67 -3.15
N GLU A 81 -11.25 -21.83 -4.07
CA GLU A 81 -10.63 -22.22 -5.36
C GLU A 81 -9.10 -22.04 -5.39
N PHE A 82 -8.41 -22.15 -4.25
CA PHE A 82 -6.96 -21.97 -4.20
C PHE A 82 -6.25 -23.02 -5.08
N PRO A 83 -5.47 -22.62 -6.12
CA PRO A 83 -4.81 -23.59 -6.99
C PRO A 83 -3.81 -24.42 -6.18
N GLN A 84 -3.69 -25.71 -6.50
CA GLN A 84 -2.64 -26.56 -5.92
C GLN A 84 -1.56 -26.77 -6.96
N GLY A 85 -0.50 -25.96 -6.86
CA GLY A 85 0.73 -26.15 -7.62
C GLY A 85 1.59 -27.28 -7.04
N GLU A 86 2.56 -27.76 -7.81
CA GLU A 86 3.47 -28.82 -7.36
C GLU A 86 4.35 -28.36 -6.17
N THR A 87 4.58 -27.06 -6.07
CA THR A 87 5.25 -26.40 -4.95
C THR A 87 4.47 -25.17 -4.47
N ALA A 88 4.90 -24.60 -3.34
CA ALA A 88 4.35 -23.34 -2.85
C ALA A 88 4.59 -22.18 -3.83
N GLU A 89 5.79 -22.08 -4.40
CA GLU A 89 6.13 -21.07 -5.41
C GLU A 89 5.34 -21.25 -6.70
N ASP A 90 5.10 -22.50 -7.10
CA ASP A 90 4.27 -22.83 -8.26
C ASP A 90 2.80 -22.46 -8.02
N THR A 91 2.28 -22.76 -6.83
CA THR A 91 0.94 -22.34 -6.39
C THR A 91 0.76 -20.82 -6.50
N ILE A 92 1.73 -20.06 -5.99
CA ILE A 92 1.71 -18.58 -6.07
C ILE A 92 1.81 -18.12 -7.53
N ARG A 93 2.63 -18.76 -8.35
CA ARG A 93 2.76 -18.43 -9.78
C ARG A 93 1.45 -18.66 -10.53
N GLN A 94 0.78 -19.78 -10.30
CA GLN A 94 -0.51 -20.10 -10.91
C GLN A 94 -1.60 -19.12 -10.47
N LEU A 95 -1.64 -18.78 -9.18
CA LEU A 95 -2.54 -17.76 -8.66
C LEU A 95 -2.34 -16.40 -9.35
N ILE A 96 -1.09 -15.98 -9.57
CA ILE A 96 -0.75 -14.72 -10.26
C ILE A 96 -1.06 -14.77 -11.77
N GLN A 97 -0.96 -15.95 -12.41
CA GLN A 97 -1.13 -16.11 -13.87
C GLN A 97 -2.56 -16.40 -14.31
N SER A 98 -3.44 -16.77 -13.38
CA SER A 98 -4.86 -16.95 -13.65
C SER A 98 -5.55 -15.63 -14.05
N ASP A 99 -6.78 -15.72 -14.57
CA ASP A 99 -7.64 -14.54 -14.79
C ASP A 99 -7.91 -13.76 -13.48
N TYR A 100 -7.52 -14.31 -12.32
CA TYR A 100 -7.54 -13.65 -11.01
C TYR A 100 -6.34 -12.70 -10.77
N GLY A 101 -5.34 -12.70 -11.66
CA GLY A 101 -4.01 -12.11 -11.46
C GLY A 101 -3.91 -10.58 -11.58
N SER A 102 -4.86 -9.91 -12.24
CA SER A 102 -4.78 -8.46 -12.47
C SER A 102 -6.13 -7.76 -12.27
N GLN A 103 -6.65 -7.78 -11.05
CA GLN A 103 -7.76 -6.90 -10.64
C GLN A 103 -7.37 -5.41 -10.66
N TYR A 104 -6.07 -5.12 -10.76
CA TYR A 104 -5.52 -3.78 -10.88
C TYR A 104 -5.45 -3.36 -12.34
N THR A 105 -5.81 -2.12 -12.63
CA THR A 105 -5.56 -1.53 -13.95
C THR A 105 -4.16 -0.93 -13.99
N LEU A 106 -3.51 -0.96 -15.16
CA LEU A 106 -2.20 -0.33 -15.34
C LEU A 106 -2.24 1.17 -14.98
N ASP A 107 -3.28 1.87 -15.39
CA ASP A 107 -3.48 3.29 -15.08
C ASP A 107 -3.75 3.51 -13.58
N GLY A 108 -4.51 2.62 -12.94
CA GLY A 108 -4.72 2.64 -11.50
C GLY A 108 -3.40 2.53 -10.74
N VAL A 109 -2.59 1.52 -11.07
CA VAL A 109 -1.26 1.34 -10.45
C VAL A 109 -0.36 2.55 -10.68
N ARG A 110 -0.30 3.05 -11.92
CA ARG A 110 0.53 4.22 -12.27
C ARG A 110 0.13 5.47 -11.49
N THR A 111 -1.16 5.79 -11.48
CA THR A 111 -1.67 6.98 -10.78
C THR A 111 -1.49 6.87 -9.26
N SER A 112 -1.59 5.68 -8.68
CA SER A 112 -1.29 5.43 -7.27
C SER A 112 0.18 5.64 -6.94
N ILE A 113 1.10 5.13 -7.77
CA ILE A 113 2.54 5.32 -7.60
C ILE A 113 2.88 6.80 -7.71
N GLU A 114 2.35 7.49 -8.73
CA GLU A 114 2.61 8.91 -8.96
C GLU A 114 2.11 9.76 -7.78
N TYR A 115 0.93 9.46 -7.24
CA TYR A 115 0.42 10.12 -6.03
C TYR A 115 1.36 9.96 -4.81
N ILE A 116 1.94 8.78 -4.64
CA ILE A 116 2.90 8.53 -3.55
C ILE A 116 4.20 9.31 -3.79
N LEU A 117 4.72 9.30 -5.01
CA LEU A 117 5.93 10.03 -5.38
C LEU A 117 5.72 11.55 -5.28
N ASP A 118 4.55 12.07 -5.64
CA ASP A 118 4.17 13.46 -5.39
C ASP A 118 4.25 13.80 -3.90
N ALA A 119 3.66 12.97 -3.04
CA ALA A 119 3.70 13.19 -1.59
C ALA A 119 5.12 13.19 -1.00
N VAL A 120 6.05 12.44 -1.63
CA VAL A 120 7.50 12.44 -1.33
C VAL A 120 8.14 13.73 -1.82
N ARG A 121 7.94 14.11 -3.08
CA ARG A 121 8.52 15.32 -3.70
C ARG A 121 8.08 16.61 -3.04
N GLU A 122 6.84 16.68 -2.56
CA GLU A 122 6.28 17.83 -1.85
C GLU A 122 6.94 18.09 -0.49
N ASP A 123 7.60 17.10 0.10
CA ASP A 123 8.19 17.20 1.44
C ASP A 123 9.62 16.63 1.42
N PRO A 124 10.65 17.47 1.20
CA PRO A 124 12.03 17.04 1.03
C PRO A 124 12.65 16.42 2.30
N GLU A 125 11.99 16.50 3.46
CA GLU A 125 12.44 15.81 4.67
C GLU A 125 12.07 14.32 4.68
N ILE A 126 11.19 13.88 3.78
CA ILE A 126 10.84 12.47 3.60
C ILE A 126 12.01 11.76 2.96
N GLU A 127 12.65 10.87 3.72
CA GLU A 127 13.81 10.10 3.27
C GLU A 127 13.54 8.59 3.30
N GLY A 128 12.36 8.19 3.78
CA GLY A 128 11.95 6.80 3.88
C GLY A 128 10.44 6.64 3.75
N ILE A 129 10.02 5.40 3.53
CA ILE A 129 8.62 5.03 3.37
C ILE A 129 8.32 3.80 4.22
N LEU A 130 7.15 3.77 4.85
CA LEU A 130 6.68 2.71 5.73
C LEU A 130 5.27 2.32 5.29
N GLY A 131 5.09 1.08 4.86
CA GLY A 131 3.81 0.57 4.39
C GLY A 131 3.37 -0.68 5.11
N PHE A 132 2.06 -0.90 5.21
CA PHE A 132 1.46 -2.13 5.71
C PHE A 132 0.54 -2.76 4.66
N SER A 133 0.65 -4.08 4.45
CA SER A 133 -0.19 -4.84 3.49
C SER A 133 -0.23 -4.17 2.10
N GLU A 134 -1.39 -3.75 1.58
CA GLU A 134 -1.49 -2.98 0.33
C GLU A 134 -0.58 -1.74 0.29
N GLY A 135 -0.46 -1.02 1.42
CA GLY A 135 0.44 0.11 1.55
C GLY A 135 1.92 -0.29 1.45
N ALA A 136 2.29 -1.51 1.86
CA ALA A 136 3.64 -2.04 1.68
C ALA A 136 3.92 -2.35 0.20
N THR A 137 2.94 -2.93 -0.51
CA THR A 137 3.00 -3.12 -1.97
C THR A 137 3.18 -1.79 -2.67
N ALA A 138 2.33 -0.80 -2.37
CA ALA A 138 2.41 0.53 -2.99
C ALA A 138 3.74 1.25 -2.69
N ALA A 139 4.24 1.15 -1.44
CA ALA A 139 5.52 1.71 -1.05
C ALA A 139 6.69 1.08 -1.82
N ALA A 140 6.71 -0.25 -1.94
CA ALA A 140 7.75 -0.96 -2.68
C ALA A 140 7.71 -0.61 -4.18
N SER A 141 6.52 -0.49 -4.76
CA SER A 141 6.35 -0.03 -6.14
C SER A 141 6.87 1.39 -6.35
N ALA A 142 6.63 2.31 -5.42
CA ALA A 142 7.17 3.68 -5.50
C ALA A 142 8.71 3.71 -5.42
N ILE A 143 9.32 2.90 -4.54
CA ILE A 143 10.78 2.77 -4.48
C ILE A 143 11.35 2.23 -5.81
N LEU A 144 10.70 1.21 -6.39
CA LEU A 144 11.14 0.63 -7.65
C LEU A 144 11.01 1.63 -8.81
N GLU A 145 9.92 2.40 -8.83
CA GLU A 145 9.73 3.44 -9.85
C GLU A 145 10.74 4.58 -9.71
N GLU A 146 11.03 5.02 -8.49
CA GLU A 146 12.07 6.03 -8.26
C GLU A 146 13.45 5.55 -8.73
N LYS A 147 13.75 4.25 -8.54
CA LYS A 147 14.96 3.64 -9.10
C LYS A 147 14.95 3.66 -10.63
N ARG A 148 13.83 3.29 -11.28
CA ARG A 148 13.70 3.33 -12.74
C ARG A 148 13.92 4.76 -13.27
N LEU A 149 13.27 5.76 -12.66
CA LEU A 149 13.41 7.18 -13.02
C LEU A 149 14.85 7.68 -12.87
N TRP A 150 15.58 7.21 -11.85
CA TRP A 150 17.01 7.51 -11.72
C TRP A 150 17.84 6.89 -12.84
N GLU A 151 17.63 5.60 -13.14
CA GLU A 151 18.41 4.85 -14.12
C GLU A 151 18.14 5.28 -15.57
N GLU A 152 16.89 5.60 -15.90
CA GLU A 152 16.45 5.90 -17.26
C GLU A 152 16.41 7.41 -17.56
N GLU A 153 16.08 8.24 -16.56
CA GLU A 153 15.80 9.67 -16.76
C GLU A 153 16.74 10.57 -15.93
N GLY A 154 17.57 10.00 -15.05
CA GLY A 154 18.50 10.75 -14.20
C GLY A 154 17.83 11.54 -13.08
N VAL A 155 16.57 11.25 -12.75
CA VAL A 155 15.81 11.94 -11.69
C VAL A 155 16.35 11.50 -10.31
N PRO A 156 16.92 12.41 -9.49
CA PRO A 156 17.53 12.03 -8.21
C PRO A 156 16.56 11.33 -7.26
N ARG A 157 17.04 10.25 -6.65
CA ARG A 157 16.29 9.52 -5.61
C ARG A 157 16.26 10.30 -4.30
N GLN A 158 15.08 10.38 -3.69
CA GLN A 158 14.83 10.94 -2.37
C GLN A 158 14.65 9.84 -1.31
N LEU A 159 14.03 8.71 -1.66
CA LEU A 159 13.86 7.55 -0.78
C LEU A 159 15.17 6.76 -0.67
N LYS A 160 15.67 6.59 0.56
CA LYS A 160 16.96 5.96 0.86
C LYS A 160 16.85 4.48 1.22
#